data_AF-A0A0K1EP82-F1
#
_entry.id   AF-A0A0K1EP82-F1
#
_cell.length_a   1.000
_cell.length_b   1.000
_cell.length_c   1.000
_cell.angle_alpha   90.00
_cell.angle_beta   90.00
_cell.angle_gamma   90.00
#
_symmetry.space_group_name_H-M   'P 1'
#
loop_
_entity.id
_entity.type
_entity.pdbx_description
1 polymer ?
#
loop_
_entity_poly.entity_id
_entity_poly.type
_entity_poly.pdbx_seq_one_letter_code
_entity_poly.pdbx_strand_id
1 'polypeptide(L)'
;MPSLFEQVVDCCDLAPAFAQRIISQALRRSGIDPATMRPEDLIRALPAIRQELSVFLDPQEVHRKIAGMRALVRGSWPAFTAVGDPLAHPLGESPGAKTGSNGR
;
A
#
# COMPACT_ATOMS: atom_id res chain seq x y z
N MET A 1 12.75 13.75 1.37
CA MET A 1 12.42 12.45 1.98
C MET A 1 11.00 12.55 2.50
N PRO A 2 10.08 11.66 2.08
CA PRO A 2 8.72 11.66 2.58
C PRO A 2 8.70 11.37 4.08
N SER A 3 7.84 12.07 4.82
CA SER A 3 7.66 11.85 6.25
C SER A 3 7.19 10.43 6.54
N LEU A 4 7.42 9.90 7.74
CA LEU A 4 6.92 8.57 8.11
C LEU A 4 5.40 8.47 7.94
N PHE A 5 4.68 9.56 8.24
CA PHE A 5 3.25 9.68 8.00
C PHE A 5 2.89 9.53 6.51
N GLU A 6 3.61 10.19 5.61
CA GLU A 6 3.38 10.10 4.16
C GLU A 6 3.62 8.68 3.65
N GLN A 7 4.66 8.00 4.16
CA GLN A 7 4.92 6.59 3.81
C GLN A 7 3.82 5.64 4.29
N VAL A 8 3.23 5.90 5.46
CA VAL A 8 2.07 5.13 5.97
C VAL A 8 0.82 5.36 5.12
N VAL A 9 0.59 6.62 4.71
CA VAL A 9 -0.50 7.00 3.82
C VAL A 9 -0.36 6.33 2.45
N ASP A 10 0.84 6.34 1.88
CA ASP A 10 1.16 5.70 0.61
C ASP A 10 0.98 4.17 0.67
N CYS A 11 1.41 3.55 1.78
CA CYS A 11 1.22 2.12 2.03
C CYS A 11 -0.27 1.70 2.02
N CYS A 12 -1.19 2.61 2.36
CA CYS A 12 -2.62 2.29 2.37
C CYS A 12 -3.17 2.01 0.95
N ASP A 13 -2.51 2.49 -0.11
CA ASP A 13 -2.98 2.39 -1.50
C ASP A 13 -4.44 2.89 -1.65
N LEU A 14 -4.76 3.94 -0.92
CA LEU A 14 -6.07 4.59 -0.88
C LEU A 14 -5.93 6.01 -1.45
N ALA A 15 -7.06 6.62 -1.80
CA ALA A 15 -7.07 8.03 -2.20
C ALA A 15 -6.36 8.88 -1.12
N PRO A 16 -5.35 9.70 -1.47
CA PRO A 16 -4.42 10.28 -0.51
C PRO A 16 -5.10 11.16 0.53
N ALA A 17 -6.08 11.97 0.14
CA ALA A 17 -6.86 12.78 1.08
C ALA A 17 -7.68 11.93 2.07
N PHE A 18 -8.17 10.77 1.64
CA PHE A 18 -8.92 9.86 2.48
C PHE A 18 -8.01 9.13 3.47
N ALA A 19 -6.91 8.55 2.96
CA ALA A 19 -5.90 7.89 3.78
C ALA A 19 -5.31 8.84 4.83
N GLN A 20 -4.93 10.05 4.44
CA GLN A 20 -4.43 11.06 5.38
C GLN A 20 -5.43 11.35 6.50
N ARG A 21 -6.72 11.48 6.18
CA ARG A 21 -7.76 11.77 7.16
C ARG A 21 -7.97 10.62 8.15
N ILE A 22 -8.09 9.39 7.66
CA ILE A 22 -8.27 8.17 8.47
C ILE A 22 -7.06 7.95 9.39
N ILE A 23 -5.85 7.99 8.83
CA ILE A 23 -4.62 7.76 9.59
C ILE A 23 -4.39 8.88 10.61
N SER A 24 -4.60 10.14 10.24
CA SER A 24 -4.48 11.27 11.19
C SER A 24 -5.46 11.14 12.35
N GLN A 25 -6.69 10.70 12.07
CA GLN A 25 -7.70 10.49 13.10
C GLN A 25 -7.28 9.34 14.05
N ALA A 26 -6.82 8.22 13.51
CA ALA A 26 -6.32 7.10 14.30
C ALA A 26 -5.13 7.50 15.21
N LEU A 27 -4.16 8.23 14.65
CA LEU A 27 -2.98 8.71 15.38
C LEU A 27 -3.38 9.66 16.52
N ARG A 28 -4.24 10.64 16.24
CA ARG A 28 -4.73 11.58 17.27
C ARG A 28 -5.52 10.87 18.37
N ARG A 29 -6.31 9.85 18.05
CA ARG A 29 -7.00 9.03 19.07
C ARG A 29 -6.03 8.28 19.99
N SER A 30 -4.85 7.95 19.49
CA SER A 30 -3.76 7.36 20.27
C SER A 30 -2.87 8.40 20.97
N GLY A 31 -3.20 9.69 20.87
CA GLY A 31 -2.41 10.78 21.47
C GLY A 31 -1.11 11.09 20.72
N ILE A 32 -0.98 10.61 19.48
CA ILE A 32 0.22 10.77 18.65
C ILE A 32 0.00 11.89 17.65
N ASP A 33 0.96 12.80 17.58
CA ASP A 33 0.95 13.86 16.59
C ASP A 33 1.61 13.39 15.28
N PRO A 34 0.91 13.47 14.12
CA PRO A 34 1.42 12.97 12.85
C PRO A 34 2.68 13.72 12.36
N ALA A 35 2.92 14.96 12.79
CA ALA A 35 4.09 15.74 12.36
C ALA A 35 5.35 15.37 13.16
N THR A 36 5.20 14.86 14.38
CA THR A 36 6.33 14.45 15.24
C THR A 36 6.42 12.93 15.47
N MET A 37 5.59 12.17 14.74
CA MET A 37 5.45 10.72 14.88
C MET A 37 6.79 9.98 14.71
N ARG A 38 7.11 9.13 15.68
CA ARG A 38 8.26 8.22 15.62
C ARG A 38 7.83 6.80 15.22
N PRO A 39 8.77 5.94 14.80
CA PRO A 39 8.47 4.56 14.45
C PRO A 39 7.85 3.75 15.62
N GLU A 40 8.26 4.06 16.85
CA GLU A 40 7.67 3.47 18.07
C GLU A 40 6.20 3.86 18.25
N ASP A 41 5.85 5.11 17.95
CA ASP A 41 4.47 5.62 18.02
C ASP A 41 3.61 4.93 16.97
N LEU A 42 4.14 4.72 15.76
CA LEU A 42 3.43 3.98 14.72
C LEU A 42 3.03 2.59 15.18
N ILE A 43 3.94 1.82 15.81
CA ILE A 43 3.63 0.49 16.35
C ILE A 43 2.53 0.55 17.41
N ARG A 44 2.56 1.57 18.28
CA ARG A 44 1.52 1.79 19.30
C ARG A 44 0.17 2.15 18.65
N ALA A 45 0.17 2.84 17.52
CA ALA A 45 -1.03 3.27 16.80
C ALA A 45 -1.64 2.21 15.87
N LEU A 46 -0.88 1.19 15.43
CA LEU A 46 -1.38 0.12 14.55
C LEU A 46 -2.74 -0.48 14.96
N PRO A 47 -3.02 -0.83 16.24
CA PRO A 47 -4.33 -1.35 16.61
C PRO A 47 -5.47 -0.33 16.41
N ALA A 48 -5.22 0.97 16.59
CA ALA A 48 -6.20 2.02 16.31
C ALA A 48 -6.41 2.19 14.79
N ILE A 49 -5.32 2.22 14.03
CA ILE A 49 -5.35 2.27 12.56
C ILE A 49 -6.12 1.08 12.00
N ARG A 50 -5.88 -0.12 12.53
CA ARG A 50 -6.58 -1.36 12.13
C ARG A 50 -8.09 -1.23 12.30
N GLN A 51 -8.54 -0.66 13.41
CA GLN A 51 -9.98 -0.50 13.68
C GLN A 51 -10.62 0.47 12.70
N GLU A 52 -9.99 1.60 12.43
CA GLU A 52 -10.52 2.58 11.47
C GLU A 52 -10.52 2.01 10.05
N LEU A 53 -9.45 1.32 9.63
CA LEU A 53 -9.38 0.69 8.31
C LEU A 53 -10.40 -0.45 8.14
N SER A 54 -10.69 -1.21 9.20
CA SER A 54 -11.66 -2.31 9.15
C SER A 54 -13.11 -1.86 8.91
N VAL A 55 -13.40 -0.56 9.01
CA VAL A 55 -14.71 0.00 8.64
C VAL A 55 -14.88 0.07 7.12
N PHE A 56 -13.77 0.16 6.38
CA PHE A 56 -13.77 0.41 4.93
C PHE A 56 -13.16 -0.72 4.11
N LEU A 57 -12.27 -1.51 4.71
CA LEU A 57 -11.52 -2.57 4.05
C LEU A 57 -11.85 -3.93 4.65
N ASP A 58 -11.77 -4.96 3.81
CA ASP A 58 -11.86 -6.35 4.24
C ASP A 58 -10.73 -6.73 5.20
N PRO A 59 -10.96 -7.70 6.11
CA PRO A 59 -9.99 -8.08 7.13
C PRO A 59 -8.66 -8.59 6.55
N GLN A 60 -8.66 -9.18 5.35
CA GLN A 60 -7.44 -9.57 4.65
C GLN A 60 -6.63 -8.36 4.18
N GLU A 61 -7.31 -7.37 3.59
CA GLU A 61 -6.69 -6.12 3.13
C GLU A 61 -6.10 -5.36 4.32
N VAL A 62 -6.88 -5.21 5.39
CA VAL A 62 -6.42 -4.61 6.65
C VAL A 62 -5.16 -5.31 7.17
N HIS A 63 -5.13 -6.65 7.20
CA HIS A 63 -3.94 -7.38 7.63
C HIS A 63 -2.72 -7.11 6.76
N ARG A 64 -2.88 -7.05 5.43
CA ARG A 64 -1.79 -6.71 4.50
C ARG A 64 -1.25 -5.30 4.76
N LYS A 65 -2.15 -4.32 4.92
CA LYS A 65 -1.75 -2.92 5.21
C LYS A 65 -1.02 -2.79 6.54
N ILE A 66 -1.52 -3.43 7.61
CA ILE A 66 -0.86 -3.40 8.93
C ILE A 66 0.49 -4.12 8.91
N ALA A 67 0.60 -5.26 8.23
CA ALA A 67 1.88 -5.95 8.02
C ALA A 67 2.85 -5.04 7.25
N GLY A 68 2.32 -4.28 6.28
CA GLY A 68 3.06 -3.29 5.52
C GLY A 68 3.68 -2.21 6.40
N MET A 69 2.83 -1.55 7.19
CA MET A 69 3.25 -0.52 8.14
C MET A 69 4.28 -1.03 9.17
N ARG A 70 4.20 -2.29 9.60
CA ARG A 70 5.22 -2.90 10.48
C ARG A 70 6.58 -3.10 9.79
N ALA A 71 6.60 -3.33 8.48
CA ALA A 71 7.84 -3.46 7.72
C ALA A 71 8.50 -2.09 7.46
N LEU A 72 7.71 -1.02 7.32
CA LEU A 72 8.22 0.37 7.32
C LEU A 72 9.02 0.67 8.59
N VAL A 73 8.51 0.30 9.78
CA VAL A 73 9.19 0.53 11.06
C VAL A 73 10.52 -0.23 11.18
N ARG A 74 10.63 -1.41 10.56
CA ARG A 74 11.85 -2.22 10.60
C ARG A 74 12.92 -1.79 9.59
N GLY A 75 12.67 -0.75 8.79
CA GLY A 75 13.59 -0.32 7.73
C GLY A 75 13.72 -1.35 6.59
N SER A 76 12.83 -2.34 6.55
CA SER A 76 12.85 -3.44 5.59
C SER A 76 11.80 -3.26 4.49
N TRP A 77 11.29 -2.03 4.30
CA TRP A 77 10.44 -1.74 3.15
C TRP A 77 11.33 -1.74 1.91
N PRO A 78 11.27 -2.74 1.02
CA PRO A 78 11.70 -2.46 -0.34
C PRO A 78 10.84 -1.28 -0.78
N ALA A 79 11.44 -0.25 -1.34
CA ALA A 79 10.69 0.78 -2.03
C ALA A 79 9.75 0.06 -3.00
N PHE A 80 8.49 -0.13 -2.60
CA PHE A 80 7.49 -0.72 -3.45
C PHE A 80 7.32 0.38 -4.48
N THR A 81 7.99 0.16 -5.62
CA THR A 81 7.96 1.01 -6.79
C THR A 81 6.49 1.34 -6.96
N ALA A 82 6.18 2.63 -6.84
CA ALA A 82 4.84 3.15 -7.00
C ALA A 82 4.17 2.38 -8.14
N VAL A 83 3.22 1.50 -7.82
CA VAL A 83 2.42 0.84 -8.86
C VAL A 83 1.39 1.87 -9.29
N GLY A 84 1.91 2.91 -9.95
CA GLY A 84 1.25 3.54 -11.07
C GLY A 84 1.74 2.86 -12.33
N ASP A 85 1.31 1.62 -12.57
CA ASP A 85 1.18 1.12 -13.93
C ASP A 85 -0.15 0.34 -14.03
N PRO A 86 -1.27 1.03 -14.30
CA PRO A 86 -2.37 0.38 -14.95
C PRO A 86 -1.94 0.17 -16.41
N LEU A 87 -1.80 -1.10 -16.83
CA LEU A 87 -1.71 -1.57 -18.23
C LEU A 87 -0.31 -1.93 -18.80
N ALA A 88 0.43 -2.82 -18.15
CA ALA A 88 1.38 -3.70 -18.85
C ALA A 88 0.76 -5.10 -19.02
N HIS A 89 -0.16 -5.25 -19.98
CA HIS A 89 -0.40 -6.55 -20.61
C HIS A 89 0.81 -6.86 -21.51
N PRO A 90 1.68 -7.85 -21.21
CA PRO A 90 2.50 -8.40 -22.27
C PRO A 90 1.57 -9.08 -23.27
N LEU A 91 1.65 -8.63 -24.52
CA LEU A 91 1.15 -9.33 -25.69
C LEU A 91 1.66 -10.77 -25.65
N GLY A 92 0.85 -11.68 -25.11
CA GLY A 92 1.09 -13.11 -25.16
C GLY A 92 0.65 -13.63 -26.53
N GLU A 93 1.47 -13.33 -27.54
CA GLU A 93 1.43 -14.01 -28.83
C GLU A 93 1.54 -15.52 -28.56
N SER A 94 0.43 -16.24 -28.78
CA SER A 94 0.42 -17.71 -28.75
C SER A 94 0.71 -18.25 -30.15
N PRO A 95 1.63 -19.21 -30.29
CA PRO A 95 2.09 -19.72 -31.57
C PRO A 95 1.08 -20.71 -32.14
N GLY A 96 0.58 -20.45 -33.34
CA GLY A 96 -0.39 -21.29 -34.04
C GLY A 96 0.04 -21.52 -35.48
N ALA A 97 0.68 -22.65 -35.73
CA ALA A 97 1.17 -23.08 -37.03
C ALA A 97 0.09 -23.17 -38.12
N LYS A 98 0.43 -22.76 -39.35
CA LYS A 98 0.04 -23.52 -40.55
C LYS A 98 1.06 -23.35 -41.68
N THR A 99 1.89 -24.37 -41.81
CA THR A 99 2.60 -24.79 -43.03
C THR A 99 1.62 -24.96 -44.20
N GLY A 100 2.03 -24.54 -45.40
CA GLY A 100 1.41 -24.89 -46.68
C GLY A 100 1.79 -23.89 -47.79
N SER A 101 2.93 -24.09 -48.45
CA SER A 101 3.04 -24.71 -49.79
C SER A 101 2.71 -23.79 -50.97
N ASN A 102 3.79 -23.23 -51.54
CA ASN A 102 4.22 -23.26 -52.95
C ASN A 102 3.16 -23.36 -54.08
N GLY A 103 3.30 -22.52 -55.12
CA GLY A 103 2.62 -22.76 -56.39
C GLY A 103 2.68 -21.65 -57.44
N ARG A 104 3.86 -21.49 -58.06
CA ARG A 104 4.14 -21.12 -59.46
C ARG A 104 3.56 -19.83 -60.07
#